data_AF-A0A7U9SQ80-F1
#
_entry.id   AF-A0A7U9SQ80-F1
#
_cell.length_a   1.000
_cell.length_b   1.000
_cell.length_c   1.000
_cell.angle_alpha   90.00
_cell.angle_beta   90.00
_cell.angle_gamma   90.00
#
_symmetry.space_group_name_H-M   'P 1'
#
loop_
_entity.id
_entity.type
_entity.pdbx_description
1 polymer ?
#
loop_
_entity_poly.entity_id
_entity_poly.type
_entity_poly.pdbx_seq_one_letter_code
_entity_poly.pdbx_strand_id
1 'polypeptide(L)'
;MALKTFLWIEDRKEKAGYLFWSILLKHLCPDISVESKNNNSELVKAVKNLEDTDNKYVIVFDNSFDNLQVAMELKLLKQYAGQKKNIVLMDIICFEYILLEFRSLVSWIYAPDDEFLSKRANAILAREKLVNTIKTGNMHYKDIKEIVAYDVHINEHNIECLAAKLLFDLTRNTGFEVSKGSIGECWTGACCEWEGRKDDDVCGLYSNRLSVYAKMRSIYEETCLKAQFYAAGIEVADD
;
A
#
# COMPACT_ATOMS: atom_id res chain seq x y z
N MET A 1 3.45 -30.08 13.55
CA MET A 1 3.77 -28.64 13.74
C MET A 1 2.49 -27.86 13.51
N ALA A 2 2.31 -26.72 14.18
CA ALA A 2 1.19 -25.83 13.84
C ALA A 2 1.39 -25.28 12.41
N LEU A 3 0.33 -25.28 11.61
CA LEU A 3 0.32 -24.71 10.27
C LEU A 3 0.61 -23.20 10.38
N LYS A 4 1.63 -22.71 9.68
CA LYS A 4 1.96 -21.29 9.65
C LYS A 4 1.38 -20.63 8.41
N THR A 5 1.16 -19.32 8.50
CA THR A 5 0.82 -18.48 7.34
C THR A 5 1.92 -17.46 7.12
N PHE A 6 2.37 -17.34 5.88
CA PHE A 6 3.39 -16.38 5.45
C PHE A 6 2.80 -15.38 4.46
N LEU A 7 3.11 -14.10 4.62
CA LEU A 7 2.92 -13.08 3.59
C LEU A 7 4.25 -12.84 2.89
N TRP A 8 4.34 -13.20 1.62
CA TRP A 8 5.51 -12.93 0.79
C TRP A 8 5.31 -11.68 -0.04
N ILE A 9 6.26 -10.76 0.06
CA ILE A 9 6.26 -9.48 -0.62
C ILE A 9 7.58 -9.30 -1.39
N GLU A 10 7.55 -8.50 -2.45
CA GLU A 10 8.74 -8.03 -3.17
C GLU A 10 9.60 -7.05 -2.36
N ASP A 11 9.03 -6.30 -1.41
CA ASP A 11 9.68 -5.17 -0.78
C ASP A 11 10.90 -5.61 0.01
N ARG A 12 12.01 -4.89 -0.12
CA ARG A 12 13.21 -5.16 0.70
C ARG A 12 12.95 -4.78 2.16
N LYS A 13 13.57 -5.50 3.10
CA LYS A 13 13.42 -5.27 4.56
C LYS A 13 13.67 -3.83 5.01
N GLU A 14 14.56 -3.12 4.32
CA GLU A 14 14.95 -1.73 4.62
C GLU A 14 14.00 -0.67 4.03
N LYS A 15 12.87 -1.09 3.43
CA LYS A 15 11.99 -0.21 2.63
C LYS A 15 10.63 0.03 3.28
N ALA A 16 9.99 1.11 2.84
CA ALA A 16 8.72 1.58 3.39
C ALA A 16 7.62 0.52 3.30
N GLY A 17 7.50 -0.19 2.18
CA GLY A 17 6.49 -1.23 2.01
C GLY A 17 6.67 -2.42 2.96
N TYR A 18 7.90 -2.90 3.17
CA TYR A 18 8.15 -3.96 4.17
C TYR A 18 7.76 -3.51 5.59
N LEU A 19 8.10 -2.27 5.96
CA LEU A 19 7.74 -1.72 7.26
C LEU A 19 6.22 -1.55 7.41
N PHE A 20 5.53 -1.09 6.36
CA PHE A 20 4.08 -1.00 6.30
C PHE A 20 3.43 -2.37 6.55
N TRP A 21 3.79 -3.40 5.76
CA TRP A 21 3.24 -4.74 5.90
C TRP A 21 3.52 -5.35 7.27
N SER A 22 4.75 -5.16 7.79
CA SER A 22 5.15 -5.67 9.10
C SER A 22 4.30 -5.08 10.23
N ILE A 23 4.03 -3.77 10.19
CA ILE A 23 3.22 -3.08 11.21
C ILE A 23 1.75 -3.46 11.07
N LEU A 24 1.22 -3.46 9.84
CA LEU A 24 -0.16 -3.83 9.56
C LEU A 24 -0.48 -5.21 10.12
N LEU A 25 0.32 -6.23 9.76
CA LEU A 25 0.08 -7.60 10.23
C LEU A 25 0.38 -7.78 11.71
N LYS A 26 1.41 -7.13 12.26
CA LYS A 26 1.68 -7.18 13.71
C LYS A 26 0.46 -6.76 14.53
N HIS A 27 -0.29 -5.76 14.07
CA HIS A 27 -1.45 -5.25 14.77
C HIS A 27 -2.76 -5.97 14.43
N LEU A 28 -2.96 -6.40 13.18
CA LEU A 28 -4.23 -6.96 12.73
C LEU A 28 -4.26 -8.50 12.66
N CYS A 29 -3.11 -9.12 12.33
CA CYS A 29 -2.98 -10.56 12.09
C CYS A 29 -1.61 -11.06 12.61
N PRO A 30 -1.36 -11.03 13.94
CA PRO A 30 -0.03 -11.28 14.51
C PRO A 30 0.53 -12.69 14.23
N ASP A 31 -0.33 -13.64 13.85
CA ASP A 31 0.06 -15.01 13.49
C ASP A 31 0.63 -15.14 12.08
N ILE A 32 0.57 -14.08 11.25
CA ILE A 32 1.10 -14.08 9.88
C ILE A 32 2.51 -13.50 9.87
N SER A 33 3.47 -14.27 9.36
CA SER A 33 4.87 -13.83 9.22
C SER A 33 5.11 -13.16 7.86
N VAL A 34 5.61 -11.91 7.86
CA VAL A 34 6.02 -11.21 6.63
C VAL A 34 7.42 -11.64 6.21
N GLU A 35 7.60 -11.98 4.93
CA GLU A 35 8.91 -12.29 4.34
C GLU A 35 9.17 -11.50 3.06
N SER A 36 10.29 -10.81 3.02
CA SER A 36 10.79 -10.12 1.83
C SER A 36 11.40 -11.10 0.84
N LYS A 37 11.10 -10.91 -0.45
CA LYS A 37 11.77 -11.55 -1.59
C LYS A 37 12.56 -10.55 -2.44
N ASN A 38 12.79 -9.33 -1.97
CA ASN A 38 13.63 -8.26 -2.54
C ASN A 38 13.19 -7.61 -3.87
N ASN A 39 12.49 -8.33 -4.75
CA ASN A 39 11.84 -7.80 -5.95
C ASN A 39 10.85 -8.83 -6.54
N ASN A 40 10.05 -8.40 -7.51
CA ASN A 40 9.09 -9.24 -8.23
C ASN A 40 9.72 -10.49 -8.88
N SER A 41 10.87 -10.36 -9.55
CA SER A 41 11.51 -11.51 -10.22
C SER A 41 11.92 -12.61 -9.23
N GLU A 42 12.50 -12.24 -8.09
CA GLU A 42 12.87 -13.17 -7.02
C GLU A 42 11.65 -13.74 -6.29
N LEU A 43 10.57 -12.97 -6.13
CA LEU A 43 9.30 -13.46 -5.62
C LEU A 43 8.72 -14.56 -6.53
N VAL A 44 8.70 -14.35 -7.85
CA VAL A 44 8.26 -15.36 -8.82
C VAL A 44 9.12 -16.62 -8.76
N LYS A 45 10.45 -16.48 -8.64
CA LYS A 45 11.37 -17.62 -8.47
C LYS A 45 11.09 -18.37 -7.17
N ALA A 46 10.84 -17.67 -6.07
CA ALA A 46 10.51 -18.29 -4.79
C ALA A 46 9.23 -19.13 -4.89
N VAL A 47 8.19 -18.61 -5.55
CA VAL A 47 6.93 -19.35 -5.76
C VAL A 47 7.12 -20.55 -6.68
N LYS A 48 7.93 -20.42 -7.73
CA LYS A 48 8.27 -21.54 -8.62
C LYS A 48 8.91 -22.69 -7.83
N ASN A 49 9.90 -22.35 -7.00
CA ASN A 49 10.75 -23.31 -6.27
C ASN A 49 10.21 -23.69 -4.89
N LEU A 50 8.99 -23.26 -4.53
CA LEU A 50 8.39 -23.63 -3.24
C LEU A 50 8.09 -25.14 -3.21
N GLU A 51 8.75 -25.86 -2.31
CA GLU A 51 8.52 -27.29 -2.08
C GLU A 51 7.57 -27.55 -0.90
N ASP A 52 7.45 -26.58 0.02
CA ASP A 52 6.56 -26.72 1.17
C ASP A 52 5.09 -26.77 0.73
N THR A 53 4.39 -27.77 1.25
CA THR A 53 2.97 -28.02 0.99
C THR A 53 2.11 -27.93 2.25
N ASP A 54 2.73 -27.79 3.43
CA ASP A 54 2.04 -27.73 4.70
C ASP A 54 1.62 -26.28 5.02
N ASN A 55 2.52 -25.31 4.93
CA ASN A 55 2.19 -23.94 5.31
C ASN A 55 1.43 -23.18 4.21
N LYS A 56 0.67 -22.16 4.62
CA LYS A 56 -0.05 -21.26 3.71
C LYS A 56 0.84 -20.08 3.32
N TYR A 57 0.87 -19.77 2.03
CA TYR A 57 1.62 -18.66 1.47
C TYR A 57 0.68 -17.69 0.76
N VAL A 58 0.58 -16.48 1.28
CA VAL A 58 -0.14 -15.38 0.65
C VAL A 58 0.90 -14.51 -0.05
N ILE A 59 0.71 -14.30 -1.35
CA ILE A 59 1.66 -13.58 -2.20
C ILE A 59 1.07 -12.22 -2.55
N VAL A 60 1.78 -11.16 -2.17
CA VAL A 60 1.52 -9.80 -2.65
C VAL A 60 2.55 -9.53 -3.74
N PHE A 61 2.06 -9.33 -4.95
CA PHE A 61 2.87 -9.01 -6.11
C PHE A 61 2.44 -7.64 -6.62
N ASP A 62 3.38 -6.73 -6.80
CA ASP A 62 3.09 -5.40 -7.32
C ASP A 62 2.62 -5.47 -8.77
N ASN A 63 1.30 -5.38 -8.96
CA ASN A 63 0.62 -5.47 -10.24
C ASN A 63 0.58 -4.10 -10.94
N SER A 64 1.76 -3.61 -11.33
CA SER A 64 1.91 -2.48 -12.24
C SER A 64 1.46 -2.89 -13.65
N PHE A 65 0.15 -2.94 -13.87
CA PHE A 65 -0.50 -3.59 -15.02
C PHE A 65 -0.13 -2.98 -16.38
N ASP A 66 0.31 -1.73 -16.41
CA ASP A 66 0.76 -1.02 -17.62
C ASP A 66 2.29 -1.11 -17.82
N ASN A 67 2.98 -1.91 -17.02
CA ASN A 67 4.37 -2.32 -17.21
C ASN A 67 4.44 -3.73 -17.81
N LEU A 68 4.93 -3.84 -19.05
CA LEU A 68 4.98 -5.11 -19.78
C LEU A 68 5.81 -6.20 -19.08
N GLN A 69 6.95 -5.83 -18.47
CA GLN A 69 7.79 -6.79 -17.76
C GLN A 69 7.04 -7.37 -16.55
N VAL A 70 6.41 -6.50 -15.76
CA VAL A 70 5.62 -6.88 -14.58
C VAL A 70 4.43 -7.74 -14.99
N ALA A 71 3.73 -7.41 -16.09
CA ALA A 71 2.64 -8.20 -16.62
C ALA A 71 3.07 -9.62 -17.04
N MET A 72 4.27 -9.77 -17.64
CA MET A 72 4.85 -11.08 -17.97
C MET A 72 5.20 -11.89 -16.71
N GLU A 73 5.79 -11.24 -15.71
CA GLU A 73 6.12 -11.87 -14.43
C GLU A 73 4.86 -12.33 -13.69
N LEU A 74 3.80 -11.51 -13.65
CA LEU A 74 2.52 -11.87 -13.07
C LEU A 74 1.87 -13.08 -13.77
N LYS A 75 2.00 -13.19 -15.09
CA LYS A 75 1.51 -14.35 -15.84
C LYS A 75 2.22 -15.63 -15.41
N LEU A 76 3.55 -15.58 -15.26
CA LEU A 76 4.35 -16.71 -14.76
C LEU A 76 3.99 -17.04 -13.32
N LEU A 77 3.83 -16.03 -12.46
CA LEU A 77 3.40 -16.19 -11.07
C LEU A 77 2.09 -16.96 -10.98
N LYS A 78 1.07 -16.53 -11.74
CA LYS A 78 -0.26 -17.18 -11.80
C LYS A 78 -0.13 -18.64 -12.25
N GLN A 79 0.73 -18.92 -13.23
CA GLN A 79 0.97 -20.30 -13.68
C GLN A 79 1.58 -21.17 -12.57
N TYR A 80 2.60 -20.69 -11.86
CA TYR A 80 3.26 -21.46 -10.79
C TYR A 80 2.40 -21.61 -9.55
N ALA A 81 1.67 -20.55 -9.17
CA ALA A 81 0.73 -20.58 -8.04
C ALA A 81 -0.45 -21.51 -8.30
N GLY A 82 -0.99 -21.53 -9.53
CA GLY A 82 -2.11 -22.41 -9.91
C GLY A 82 -1.82 -23.91 -9.81
N GLN A 83 -0.54 -24.30 -9.68
CA GLN A 83 -0.12 -25.69 -9.46
C GLN A 83 -0.09 -26.08 -7.98
N LYS A 84 -0.29 -25.13 -7.05
CA LYS A 84 -0.09 -25.30 -5.61
C LYS A 84 -1.33 -24.85 -4.83
N LYS A 85 -1.89 -25.74 -4.01
CA LYS A 85 -3.12 -25.45 -3.24
C LYS A 85 -2.89 -24.54 -2.03
N ASN A 86 -1.66 -24.48 -1.54
CA ASN A 86 -1.27 -23.71 -0.36
C ASN A 86 -0.79 -22.29 -0.69
N ILE A 87 -0.85 -21.87 -1.96
CA ILE A 87 -0.52 -20.51 -2.41
C ILE A 87 -1.81 -19.75 -2.74
N VAL A 88 -1.91 -18.53 -2.23
CA VAL A 88 -2.99 -17.59 -2.55
C VAL A 88 -2.38 -16.27 -3.04
N LEU A 89 -2.90 -15.72 -4.12
CA LEU A 89 -2.44 -14.45 -4.67
C LEU A 89 -3.40 -13.33 -4.25
N MET A 90 -2.85 -12.22 -3.76
CA MET A 90 -3.59 -10.97 -3.61
C MET A 90 -3.37 -10.09 -4.84
N ASP A 91 -4.43 -9.45 -5.31
CA ASP A 91 -4.38 -8.50 -6.43
C ASP A 91 -4.22 -7.08 -5.88
N ILE A 92 -2.96 -6.64 -5.81
CA ILE A 92 -2.55 -5.34 -5.26
C ILE A 92 -1.72 -4.64 -6.34
N ILE A 93 -2.02 -3.36 -6.62
CA ILE A 93 -1.24 -2.56 -7.57
C ILE A 93 0.18 -2.35 -7.03
N CYS A 94 0.29 -1.75 -5.85
CA CYS A 94 1.50 -1.63 -5.03
C CYS A 94 1.11 -1.08 -3.65
N PHE A 95 2.02 -1.04 -2.69
CA PHE A 95 1.72 -0.50 -1.36
C PHE A 95 1.43 1.01 -1.39
N GLU A 96 2.08 1.79 -2.26
CA GLU A 96 1.80 3.23 -2.38
C GLU A 96 0.38 3.46 -2.86
N TYR A 97 -0.13 2.62 -3.75
CA TYR A 97 -1.51 2.71 -4.19
C TYR A 97 -2.49 2.39 -3.06
N ILE A 98 -2.21 1.42 -2.18
CA ILE A 98 -3.04 1.14 -0.98
C ILE A 98 -3.18 2.41 -0.14
N LEU A 99 -2.07 3.07 0.17
CA LEU A 99 -2.09 4.31 0.95
C LEU A 99 -2.74 5.46 0.17
N LEU A 100 -2.58 5.50 -1.14
CA LEU A 100 -3.18 6.52 -1.98
C LEU A 100 -4.71 6.37 -2.05
N GLU A 101 -5.24 5.16 -2.18
CA GLU A 101 -6.68 4.93 -2.27
C GLU A 101 -7.41 5.00 -0.93
N PHE A 102 -6.66 4.99 0.18
CA PHE A 102 -7.16 5.10 1.54
C PHE A 102 -8.08 6.30 1.69
N ARG A 103 -9.36 6.06 1.96
CA ARG A 103 -10.41 7.09 1.88
C ARG A 103 -10.08 8.29 2.77
N SER A 104 -9.64 8.06 4.01
CA SER A 104 -9.33 9.13 4.97
C SER A 104 -7.94 9.75 4.83
N LEU A 105 -7.15 9.43 3.78
CA LEU A 105 -5.78 9.94 3.60
C LEU A 105 -5.68 11.46 3.77
N VAL A 106 -6.46 12.24 2.99
CA VAL A 106 -6.38 13.72 2.99
C VAL A 106 -6.76 14.29 4.37
N SER A 107 -7.82 13.76 4.99
CA SER A 107 -8.26 14.17 6.32
C SER A 107 -7.34 13.70 7.45
N TRP A 108 -6.40 12.79 7.20
CA TRP A 108 -5.38 12.42 8.18
C TRP A 108 -4.16 13.30 8.07
N ILE A 109 -3.68 13.52 6.84
CA ILE A 109 -2.45 14.27 6.59
C ILE A 109 -2.61 15.78 6.87
N TYR A 110 -3.78 16.35 6.63
CA TYR A 110 -4.03 17.79 6.78
C TYR A 110 -5.09 18.10 7.82
N ALA A 111 -4.86 19.16 8.59
CA ALA A 111 -5.92 19.80 9.38
C ALA A 111 -6.90 20.57 8.48
N PRO A 112 -8.12 20.88 8.93
CA PRO A 112 -9.12 21.58 8.11
C PRO A 112 -8.64 22.91 7.50
N ASP A 113 -7.78 23.65 8.20
CA ASP A 113 -7.25 24.96 7.78
C ASP A 113 -5.78 24.89 7.32
N ASP A 114 -5.29 23.71 6.98
CA ASP A 114 -3.91 23.50 6.55
C ASP A 114 -3.63 24.14 5.17
N GLU A 115 -2.58 24.94 5.05
CA GLU A 115 -2.20 25.59 3.79
C GLU A 115 -1.87 24.59 2.66
N PHE A 116 -1.47 23.36 3.00
CA PHE A 116 -1.18 22.32 2.02
C PHE A 116 -2.41 21.87 1.24
N LEU A 117 -3.63 22.02 1.79
CA LEU A 117 -4.87 21.78 1.06
C LEU A 117 -4.95 22.64 -0.21
N SER A 118 -4.60 23.92 -0.08
CA SER A 118 -4.57 24.84 -1.22
C SER A 118 -3.34 24.61 -2.11
N LYS A 119 -2.15 24.46 -1.52
CA LYS A 119 -0.90 24.28 -2.28
C LYS A 119 -0.85 22.98 -3.09
N ARG A 120 -1.58 21.94 -2.66
CA ARG A 120 -1.60 20.60 -3.27
C ARG A 120 -2.95 20.23 -3.88
N ALA A 121 -3.83 21.20 -4.10
CA ALA A 121 -5.17 20.98 -4.65
C ALA A 121 -5.16 20.17 -5.98
N ASN A 122 -4.20 20.44 -6.86
CA ASN A 122 -4.05 19.69 -8.12
C ASN A 122 -3.70 18.21 -7.87
N ALA A 123 -2.82 17.91 -6.90
CA ALA A 123 -2.46 16.54 -6.55
C ALA A 123 -3.63 15.81 -5.87
N ILE A 124 -4.39 16.49 -5.01
CA ILE A 124 -5.60 15.96 -4.37
C ILE A 124 -6.63 15.58 -5.45
N LEU A 125 -6.88 16.49 -6.39
CA LEU A 125 -7.82 16.25 -7.49
C LEU A 125 -7.36 15.12 -8.41
N ALA A 126 -6.06 15.08 -8.77
CA ALA A 126 -5.48 14.01 -9.58
C ALA A 126 -5.62 12.65 -8.88
N ARG A 127 -5.36 12.58 -7.57
CA ARG A 127 -5.58 11.39 -6.75
C ARG A 127 -7.04 10.95 -6.81
N GLU A 128 -7.99 11.84 -6.58
CA GLU A 128 -9.43 11.50 -6.60
C GLU A 128 -9.84 10.89 -7.94
N LYS A 129 -9.38 11.51 -9.04
CA LYS A 129 -9.67 11.02 -10.39
C LYS A 129 -9.00 9.68 -10.66
N LEU A 130 -7.75 9.49 -10.25
CA LEU A 130 -7.03 8.24 -10.40
C LEU A 130 -7.75 7.10 -9.66
N VAL A 131 -8.00 7.30 -8.36
CA VAL A 131 -8.63 6.28 -7.50
C VAL A 131 -10.03 5.92 -8.00
N ASN A 132 -10.84 6.91 -8.39
CA ASN A 132 -12.17 6.64 -8.94
C ASN A 132 -12.11 5.86 -10.25
N THR A 133 -11.16 6.19 -11.13
CA THR A 133 -10.98 5.53 -12.43
C THR A 133 -10.62 4.07 -12.25
N ILE A 134 -9.61 3.79 -11.43
CA ILE A 134 -9.17 2.41 -11.13
C ILE A 134 -10.29 1.63 -10.42
N LYS A 135 -11.02 2.23 -9.47
CA LYS A 135 -12.16 1.57 -8.79
C LYS A 135 -13.28 1.17 -9.74
N THR A 136 -13.48 1.91 -10.82
CA THR A 136 -14.47 1.56 -11.86
C THR A 136 -13.97 0.49 -12.85
N GLY A 137 -12.75 -0.02 -12.64
CA GLY A 137 -12.11 -0.97 -13.55
C GLY A 137 -11.55 -0.34 -14.83
N ASN A 138 -11.59 0.99 -14.94
CA ASN A 138 -11.02 1.70 -16.07
C ASN A 138 -9.51 1.84 -15.89
N MET A 139 -8.73 1.31 -16.84
CA MET A 139 -7.26 1.37 -16.82
C MET A 139 -6.69 2.55 -17.64
N HIS A 140 -7.55 3.32 -18.32
CA HIS A 140 -7.16 4.47 -19.16
C HIS A 140 -7.02 5.76 -18.35
N TYR A 141 -6.29 5.71 -17.23
CA TYR A 141 -6.09 6.88 -16.37
C TYR A 141 -5.18 7.95 -17.00
N LYS A 142 -4.35 7.57 -17.98
CA LYS A 142 -3.42 8.49 -18.66
C LYS A 142 -4.11 9.51 -19.56
N ASP A 143 -5.37 9.30 -19.91
CA ASP A 143 -6.17 10.22 -20.72
C ASP A 143 -6.96 11.24 -19.87
N ILE A 144 -6.88 11.13 -18.54
CA ILE A 144 -7.64 11.97 -17.62
C ILE A 144 -6.99 13.33 -17.51
N LYS A 145 -7.74 14.36 -17.89
CA LYS A 145 -7.30 15.75 -17.92
C LYS A 145 -6.60 16.19 -16.62
N GLU A 146 -7.17 15.87 -15.46
CA GLU A 146 -6.62 16.26 -14.17
C GLU A 146 -5.30 15.55 -13.83
N ILE A 147 -5.15 14.29 -14.25
CA ILE A 147 -3.91 13.51 -14.06
C ILE A 147 -2.82 14.01 -15.01
N VAL A 148 -3.16 14.25 -16.27
CA VAL A 148 -2.26 14.84 -17.28
C VAL A 148 -1.81 16.24 -16.86
N ALA A 149 -2.71 17.05 -16.29
CA ALA A 149 -2.39 18.38 -15.79
C ALA A 149 -1.46 18.34 -14.56
N TYR A 150 -1.57 17.30 -13.72
CA TYR A 150 -0.68 17.08 -12.59
C TYR A 150 0.71 16.58 -13.04
N ASP A 151 0.76 15.66 -14.00
CA ASP A 151 2.00 15.06 -14.49
C ASP A 151 2.08 15.10 -16.02
N VAL A 152 2.82 16.08 -16.54
CA VAL A 152 3.00 16.27 -17.99
C VAL A 152 3.79 15.13 -18.65
N HIS A 153 4.53 14.33 -17.86
CA HIS A 153 5.28 13.16 -18.33
C HIS A 153 4.56 11.85 -18.01
N ILE A 154 3.24 11.87 -17.82
CA ILE A 154 2.45 10.69 -17.42
C ILE A 154 2.67 9.45 -18.30
N ASN A 155 3.01 9.64 -19.58
CA ASN A 155 3.28 8.53 -20.50
C ASN A 155 4.59 7.78 -20.19
N GLU A 156 5.50 8.38 -19.43
CA GLU A 156 6.75 7.77 -18.96
C GLU A 156 6.56 7.05 -17.62
N HIS A 157 5.44 7.28 -16.93
CA HIS A 157 5.14 6.68 -15.63
C HIS A 157 4.13 5.55 -15.77
N ASN A 158 4.47 4.39 -15.19
CA ASN A 158 3.51 3.33 -14.92
C ASN A 158 2.63 3.68 -13.70
N ILE A 159 1.63 2.86 -13.40
CA ILE A 159 0.69 3.13 -12.30
C ILE A 159 1.38 3.23 -10.94
N GLU A 160 2.37 2.38 -10.69
CA GLU A 160 3.18 2.38 -9.46
C GLU A 160 3.96 3.69 -9.32
N CYS A 161 4.60 4.14 -10.40
CA CYS A 161 5.35 5.40 -10.45
C CYS A 161 4.45 6.61 -10.19
N LEU A 162 3.27 6.65 -10.82
CA LEU A 162 2.29 7.72 -10.57
C LEU A 162 1.78 7.68 -9.12
N ALA A 163 1.46 6.50 -8.60
CA ALA A 163 0.94 6.34 -7.25
C ALA A 163 1.97 6.79 -6.20
N ALA A 164 3.23 6.36 -6.34
CA ALA A 164 4.33 6.77 -5.48
C ALA A 164 4.59 8.27 -5.54
N LYS A 165 4.57 8.86 -6.76
CA LYS A 165 4.75 10.30 -6.96
C LYS A 165 3.63 11.11 -6.29
N LEU A 166 2.37 10.76 -6.53
CA LEU A 166 1.21 11.40 -5.90
C LEU A 166 1.25 11.27 -4.38
N LEU A 167 1.51 10.06 -3.87
CA LEU A 167 1.57 9.80 -2.44
C LEU A 167 2.69 10.63 -1.78
N PHE A 168 3.88 10.67 -2.37
CA PHE A 168 4.97 11.52 -1.89
C PHE A 168 4.59 13.00 -1.93
N ASP A 169 4.04 13.51 -3.04
CA ASP A 169 3.65 14.92 -3.13
C ASP A 169 2.55 15.30 -2.13
N LEU A 170 1.61 14.41 -1.83
CA LEU A 170 0.58 14.62 -0.82
C LEU A 170 1.14 14.53 0.60
N THR A 171 2.10 13.66 0.86
CA THR A 171 2.56 13.40 2.22
C THR A 171 3.84 14.13 2.62
N ARG A 172 4.62 14.64 1.65
CA ARG A 172 5.92 15.27 1.92
C ARG A 172 5.80 16.44 2.89
N ASN A 173 6.81 16.69 3.72
CA ASN A 173 6.80 17.72 4.76
C ASN A 173 5.64 17.57 5.77
N THR A 174 5.15 16.35 5.99
CA THR A 174 4.19 16.03 7.06
C THR A 174 4.71 14.83 7.84
N GLY A 175 4.19 14.60 9.04
CA GLY A 175 4.50 13.37 9.79
C GLY A 175 4.04 12.08 9.10
N PHE A 176 3.26 12.18 8.02
CA PHE A 176 2.82 11.07 7.17
C PHE A 176 3.66 10.89 5.90
N GLU A 177 4.80 11.58 5.75
CA GLU A 177 5.63 11.46 4.55
C GLU A 177 5.94 10.00 4.19
N VAL A 178 5.65 9.61 2.94
CA VAL A 178 6.02 8.31 2.39
C VAL A 178 6.99 8.54 1.24
N SER A 179 8.18 7.96 1.37
CA SER A 179 9.22 8.00 0.36
C SER A 179 9.72 6.59 0.02
N LYS A 180 10.63 6.49 -0.96
CA LYS A 180 11.21 5.22 -1.41
C LYS A 180 12.02 4.46 -0.35
N GLY A 181 12.22 5.01 0.85
CA GLY A 181 12.97 4.36 1.93
C GLY A 181 12.44 4.66 3.33
N SER A 182 11.38 5.46 3.46
CA SER A 182 10.83 5.85 4.75
C SER A 182 9.32 5.92 4.70
N ILE A 183 8.71 5.57 5.83
CA ILE A 183 7.30 5.81 6.12
C ILE A 183 7.25 6.62 7.42
N GLY A 184 6.58 7.77 7.38
CA GLY A 184 6.58 8.73 8.46
C GLY A 184 5.99 8.19 9.77
N GLU A 185 6.45 8.75 10.89
CA GLU A 185 6.09 8.28 12.24
C GLU A 185 4.59 8.37 12.54
N CYS A 186 3.85 9.26 11.86
CA CYS A 186 2.40 9.32 12.01
C CYS A 186 1.67 8.08 11.45
N TRP A 187 2.30 7.27 10.60
CA TRP A 187 1.75 5.97 10.18
C TRP A 187 2.00 4.88 11.24
N THR A 188 3.19 4.89 11.84
CA THR A 188 3.74 3.73 12.55
C THR A 188 3.65 3.85 14.07
N GLY A 189 3.59 5.07 14.59
CA GLY A 189 3.48 5.38 16.02
C GLY A 189 2.07 5.82 16.44
N ALA A 190 1.83 5.85 17.76
CA ALA A 190 0.66 6.51 18.31
C ALA A 190 0.68 8.00 17.93
N CYS A 191 -0.46 8.54 17.51
CA CYS A 191 -0.51 9.92 17.03
C CYS A 191 -0.04 10.91 18.09
N CYS A 192 0.89 11.79 17.69
CA CYS A 192 1.34 12.95 18.45
C CYS A 192 2.10 12.66 19.76
N GLU A 193 2.65 11.45 19.91
CA GLU A 193 3.43 11.05 21.11
C GLU A 193 4.92 10.81 20.83
N TRP A 194 5.43 11.25 19.67
CA TRP A 194 6.83 11.03 19.28
C TRP A 194 7.75 12.18 19.72
N GLU A 195 9.00 11.85 20.06
CA GLU A 195 9.94 12.74 20.76
C GLU A 195 10.34 14.00 19.96
N GLY A 196 10.23 13.98 18.63
CA GLY A 196 10.64 15.09 17.76
C GLY A 196 9.51 16.02 17.32
N ARG A 197 8.28 15.82 17.81
CA ARG A 197 7.11 16.61 17.41
C ARG A 197 7.26 18.06 17.84
N LYS A 198 7.03 18.99 16.92
CA LYS A 198 6.91 20.42 17.17
C LYS A 198 5.46 20.84 17.40
N ASP A 199 5.28 22.00 18.03
CA ASP A 199 3.93 22.52 18.32
C ASP A 199 3.13 22.83 17.04
N ASP A 200 3.81 23.21 15.96
CA ASP A 200 3.26 23.47 14.63
C ASP A 200 3.08 22.20 13.77
N ASP A 201 3.50 21.02 14.27
CA ASP A 201 3.19 19.74 13.62
C ASP A 201 1.72 19.36 13.89
N VAL A 202 0.83 19.98 13.12
CA VAL A 202 -0.61 19.72 13.13
C VAL A 202 -0.96 18.84 11.94
N CYS A 203 -1.74 17.79 12.20
CA CYS A 203 -2.34 16.94 11.18
C CYS A 203 -3.82 16.72 11.50
N GLY A 204 -4.58 16.14 10.59
CA GLY A 204 -6.01 15.94 10.79
C GLY A 204 -6.37 14.92 11.89
N LEU A 205 -5.40 14.14 12.37
CA LEU A 205 -5.56 13.26 13.53
C LEU A 205 -5.30 13.94 14.89
N TYR A 206 -4.98 15.24 14.93
CA TYR A 206 -4.59 15.92 16.16
C TYR A 206 -5.64 15.83 17.28
N SER A 207 -6.93 15.91 16.95
CA SER A 207 -8.03 15.85 17.91
C SER A 207 -8.44 14.44 18.31
N ASN A 208 -8.29 13.45 17.42
CA ASN A 208 -8.79 12.08 17.61
C ASN A 208 -7.67 11.06 17.92
N ARG A 209 -6.41 11.51 18.07
CA ARG A 209 -5.18 10.78 18.47
C ARG A 209 -5.28 9.24 18.39
N LEU A 210 -5.37 8.73 17.16
CA LEU A 210 -5.58 7.30 16.94
C LEU A 210 -4.38 6.47 17.42
N SER A 211 -4.67 5.32 18.03
CA SER A 211 -3.68 4.29 18.31
C SER A 211 -3.18 3.67 17.00
N VAL A 212 -2.02 3.00 17.02
CA VAL A 212 -1.51 2.29 15.83
C VAL A 212 -2.50 1.24 15.34
N TYR A 213 -3.12 0.50 16.26
CA TYR A 213 -4.15 -0.48 15.93
C TYR A 213 -5.34 0.16 15.19
N ALA A 214 -5.90 1.25 15.74
CA ALA A 214 -7.02 1.95 15.11
C ALA A 214 -6.64 2.48 13.72
N LYS A 215 -5.40 2.96 13.54
CA LYS A 215 -4.93 3.39 12.23
C LYS A 215 -4.87 2.23 11.23
N MET A 216 -4.24 1.12 11.61
CA MET A 216 -4.14 -0.07 10.77
C MET A 216 -5.53 -0.61 10.42
N ARG A 217 -6.47 -0.61 11.37
CA ARG A 217 -7.86 -1.01 11.14
C ARG A 217 -8.54 -0.09 10.12
N SER A 218 -8.42 1.23 10.24
CA SER A 218 -8.97 2.16 9.24
C SER A 218 -8.39 1.95 7.84
N ILE A 219 -7.07 1.75 7.73
CA ILE A 219 -6.42 1.47 6.44
C ILE A 219 -6.96 0.16 5.86
N TYR A 220 -7.06 -0.90 6.67
CA TYR A 220 -7.65 -2.17 6.25
C TYR A 220 -9.09 -1.99 5.74
N GLU A 221 -9.94 -1.29 6.47
CA GLU A 221 -11.36 -1.14 6.15
C GLU A 221 -11.67 -0.22 4.96
N GLU A 222 -10.83 0.78 4.72
CA GLU A 222 -11.08 1.84 3.73
C GLU A 222 -10.28 1.68 2.43
N THR A 223 -9.56 0.57 2.27
CA THR A 223 -8.77 0.23 1.06
C THR A 223 -9.20 -1.10 0.45
N CYS A 224 -8.55 -1.51 -0.63
CA CYS A 224 -8.75 -2.84 -1.22
C CYS A 224 -8.36 -3.99 -0.27
N LEU A 225 -7.57 -3.72 0.78
CA LEU A 225 -7.10 -4.73 1.73
C LEU A 225 -8.22 -5.55 2.35
N LYS A 226 -9.35 -4.93 2.71
CA LYS A 226 -10.52 -5.66 3.24
C LYS A 226 -10.98 -6.77 2.31
N ALA A 227 -11.16 -6.45 1.04
CA ALA A 227 -11.59 -7.42 0.03
C ALA A 227 -10.50 -8.46 -0.26
N GLN A 228 -9.24 -8.03 -0.32
CA GLN A 228 -8.10 -8.90 -0.64
C GLN A 228 -7.78 -9.88 0.51
N PHE A 229 -7.85 -9.46 1.76
CA PHE A 229 -7.67 -10.33 2.92
C PHE A 229 -8.82 -11.35 3.01
N TYR A 230 -10.06 -10.91 2.80
CA TYR A 230 -11.21 -11.80 2.74
C TYR A 230 -11.04 -12.85 1.64
N ALA A 231 -10.68 -12.44 0.42
CA ALA A 231 -10.42 -13.35 -0.69
C ALA A 231 -9.23 -14.29 -0.41
N ALA A 232 -8.24 -13.81 0.34
CA ALA A 232 -7.09 -14.61 0.76
C ALA A 232 -7.39 -15.55 1.94
N GLY A 233 -8.58 -15.49 2.55
CA GLY A 233 -8.90 -16.20 3.78
C GLY A 233 -7.99 -15.81 4.94
N ILE A 234 -7.68 -14.51 5.05
CA ILE A 234 -7.03 -13.90 6.20
C ILE A 234 -8.13 -13.31 7.07
N GLU A 235 -8.25 -13.83 8.30
CA GLU A 235 -9.17 -13.29 9.30
C GLU A 235 -8.50 -12.14 10.05
N VAL A 236 -9.18 -11.01 10.14
CA VAL A 236 -8.84 -9.91 11.03
C VAL A 236 -9.86 -9.96 12.15
N ALA A 237 -9.42 -10.03 13.40
CA ALA A 237 -10.32 -10.07 14.54
C ALA A 237 -11.25 -8.85 14.52
N ASP A 238 -12.54 -9.07 14.78
CA ASP A 238 -13.47 -7.98 15.08
C ASP A 238 -13.29 -7.56 16.54
N ASP A 239 -13.35 -6.24 16.79
CA ASP A 239 -13.28 -5.65 18.13
C ASP A 239 -14.51 -5.99 19.00
#